data_AF-K0YEY7-F1
#
_entry.id   AF-K0YEY7-F1
#
_cell.length_a   1.000
_cell.length_b   1.000
_cell.length_c   1.000
_cell.angle_alpha   90.00
_cell.angle_beta   90.00
_cell.angle_gamma   90.00
#
_symmetry.space_group_name_H-M   'P 1'
#
loop_
_entity.id
_entity.type
_entity.pdbx_description
1 polymer ?
#
loop_
_entity_poly.entity_id
_entity_poly.type
_entity_poly.pdbx_seq_one_letter_code
_entity_poly.pdbx_strand_id
1 'polypeptide(L)'
;MSDREHLFVVPEPPEGEPEQPEPEQAANPGQAPGPDQGPPPPEVARAFGADGEPEPLGPAWDNGWLVGQVALARSVGPLTGWSCRVREKLTVPGLRIARPVRATDGRFQAAGWRASAYTPGERSARVDEAAAAALRLDKALAGQPAPEPVSVDDRFSRAAEAAFAIGPGDPIEPDLGGAVADGLNLDLLGELAAAMRPLTGPNQLCHADLLACVVFRGDEPPTVTDLVAAWHPFGYSAAQVIADGLIVGAVDERIVDRFSFVPELDQLVLRAVAYRIYVDALGERPNPARPAAFRRVVSALLSGGAATL
;
A
#
# COMPACT_ATOMS: atom_id res chain seq x y z
N MET A 1 5.98 74.60 -14.35
CA MET A 1 4.60 74.06 -14.27
C MET A 1 4.51 73.02 -15.37
N SER A 2 5.08 71.83 -15.14
CA SER A 2 4.45 70.62 -14.56
C SER A 2 3.48 69.94 -15.53
N ASP A 3 4.02 69.15 -16.45
CA ASP A 3 3.33 68.00 -17.02
C ASP A 3 3.81 66.75 -16.27
N ARG A 4 2.87 66.06 -15.64
CA ARG A 4 3.06 64.76 -14.98
C ARG A 4 2.36 63.71 -15.83
N GLU A 5 3.12 62.99 -16.64
CA GLU A 5 2.69 61.68 -17.15
C GLU A 5 2.98 60.64 -16.05
N HIS A 6 1.91 60.01 -15.54
CA HIS A 6 1.99 58.90 -14.61
C HIS A 6 2.33 57.63 -15.39
N LEU A 7 3.61 57.25 -15.41
CA LEU A 7 4.06 55.93 -15.84
C LEU A 7 3.68 54.91 -14.76
N PHE A 8 2.80 53.98 -15.09
CA PHE A 8 2.41 52.86 -14.24
C PHE A 8 3.59 51.87 -14.19
N VAL A 9 4.36 51.90 -13.10
CA VAL A 9 5.42 50.91 -12.85
C VAL A 9 4.75 49.64 -12.33
N VAL A 10 4.76 48.59 -13.13
CA VAL A 10 4.39 47.24 -12.67
C VAL A 10 5.52 46.75 -11.77
N PRO A 11 5.28 46.38 -10.50
CA PRO A 11 6.32 45.83 -9.65
C PRO A 11 6.72 44.44 -10.17
N GLU A 12 8.02 44.20 -10.27
CA GLU A 12 8.56 42.86 -10.53
C GLU A 12 8.11 41.88 -9.44
N PRO A 13 7.79 40.62 -9.80
CA PRO A 13 7.43 39.62 -8.80
C PRO A 13 8.66 39.33 -7.91
N PRO A 14 8.45 39.04 -6.61
CA PRO A 14 9.56 38.70 -5.72
C PRO A 14 10.25 37.43 -6.21
N GLU A 15 11.59 37.47 -6.20
CA GLU A 15 12.46 36.36 -6.55
C GLU A 15 12.17 35.13 -5.68
N GLY A 16 11.85 34.02 -6.35
CA GLY A 16 12.11 32.64 -5.93
C GLY A 16 11.69 32.25 -4.51
N GLU A 17 10.42 31.88 -4.34
CA GLU A 17 10.11 30.86 -3.33
C GLU A 17 10.90 29.59 -3.66
N PRO A 18 11.57 28.95 -2.69
CA PRO A 18 12.25 27.69 -2.95
C PRO A 18 11.21 26.68 -3.42
N GLU A 19 11.40 26.18 -4.64
CA GLU A 19 10.61 25.12 -5.24
C GLU A 19 10.54 23.96 -4.23
N GLN A 20 9.33 23.71 -3.71
CA GLN A 20 9.12 22.57 -2.81
C GLN A 20 9.55 21.33 -3.59
N PRO A 21 10.39 20.45 -3.01
CA PRO A 21 10.79 19.25 -3.72
C PRO A 21 9.52 18.52 -4.15
N GLU A 22 9.43 18.20 -5.45
CA GLU A 22 8.38 17.31 -5.95
C GLU A 22 8.33 16.08 -5.04
N PRO A 23 7.14 15.62 -4.61
CA PRO A 23 7.05 14.46 -3.74
C PRO A 23 7.70 13.28 -4.47
N GLU A 24 8.91 12.93 -4.04
CA GLU A 24 9.65 11.75 -4.47
C GLU A 24 8.65 10.58 -4.47
N GLN A 25 8.55 9.85 -5.59
CA GLN A 25 7.57 8.79 -5.80
C GLN A 25 7.60 7.78 -4.64
N ALA A 26 6.79 8.03 -3.62
CA ALA A 26 7.03 7.49 -2.29
C ALA A 26 7.00 5.96 -2.35
N ALA A 27 8.16 5.32 -2.16
CA ALA A 27 8.23 3.89 -1.89
C ALA A 27 7.26 3.56 -0.75
N ASN A 28 6.34 2.61 -0.95
CA ASN A 28 5.37 2.28 0.10
C ASN A 28 6.14 1.68 1.30
N PRO A 29 5.83 2.03 2.56
CA PRO A 29 6.65 1.67 3.71
C PRO A 29 6.70 0.16 4.03
N GLY A 30 5.87 -0.66 3.39
CA GLY A 30 5.75 -2.09 3.67
C GLY A 30 6.80 -2.97 3.01
N GLN A 31 7.32 -2.60 1.84
CA GLN A 31 8.25 -3.45 1.12
C GLN A 31 9.68 -3.24 1.62
N ALA A 32 10.25 -4.29 2.23
CA ALA A 32 11.69 -4.41 2.28
C ALA A 32 12.20 -4.30 0.83
N PRO A 33 13.31 -3.59 0.55
CA PRO A 33 13.95 -3.73 -0.75
C PRO A 33 14.14 -5.22 -0.97
N GLY A 34 13.56 -5.74 -2.06
CA GLY A 34 13.88 -7.09 -2.50
C GLY A 34 15.40 -7.22 -2.53
N PRO A 35 15.97 -8.37 -2.15
CA PRO A 35 17.41 -8.51 -2.17
C PRO A 35 17.91 -8.10 -3.56
N ASP A 36 18.94 -7.25 -3.59
CA ASP A 36 19.66 -6.82 -4.79
C ASP A 36 20.18 -8.08 -5.48
N GLN A 37 19.33 -8.64 -6.34
CA GLN A 37 19.53 -9.89 -7.02
C GLN A 37 19.40 -9.55 -8.49
N GLY A 38 20.48 -9.82 -9.20
CA GLY A 38 20.63 -9.51 -10.60
C GLY A 38 19.50 -10.08 -11.48
N PRO A 39 19.56 -9.79 -12.78
CA PRO A 39 18.50 -10.16 -13.72
C PRO A 39 18.17 -11.66 -13.66
N PRO A 40 16.93 -12.05 -14.03
CA PRO A 40 16.55 -13.44 -14.07
C PRO A 40 17.52 -14.23 -14.97
N PRO A 41 17.95 -15.43 -14.55
CA PRO A 41 18.74 -16.28 -15.43
C PRO A 41 18.02 -16.51 -16.77
N PRO A 42 18.72 -16.58 -17.92
CA PRO A 42 18.08 -16.70 -19.23
C PRO A 42 17.12 -17.89 -19.34
N GLU A 43 17.44 -19.01 -18.70
CA GLU A 43 16.57 -20.19 -18.63
C GLU A 43 15.25 -19.95 -17.88
N VAL A 44 15.25 -19.07 -16.88
CA VAL A 44 14.05 -18.65 -16.16
C VAL A 44 13.17 -17.78 -17.04
N ALA A 45 13.75 -16.78 -17.71
CA ALA A 45 13.02 -15.93 -18.64
C ALA A 45 12.36 -16.77 -19.75
N ARG A 46 13.12 -17.69 -20.36
CA ARG A 46 12.60 -18.64 -21.37
C ARG A 46 11.52 -19.56 -20.83
N ALA A 47 11.61 -19.98 -19.56
CA ALA A 47 10.57 -20.79 -18.94
C ALA A 47 9.22 -20.08 -18.92
N PHE A 48 9.18 -18.75 -18.87
CA PHE A 48 7.96 -17.94 -18.98
C PHE A 48 7.68 -17.42 -20.41
N GLY A 49 8.42 -17.92 -21.41
CA GLY A 49 8.30 -17.46 -22.80
C GLY A 49 8.76 -16.01 -23.01
N ALA A 50 9.55 -15.46 -22.09
CA ALA A 50 10.11 -14.14 -22.20
C ALA A 50 11.44 -14.18 -22.95
N ASP A 51 11.67 -13.19 -23.81
CA ASP A 51 12.90 -12.99 -24.58
C ASP A 51 13.20 -11.49 -24.68
N GLY A 52 14.49 -11.14 -24.75
CA GLY A 52 14.97 -9.76 -24.73
C GLY A 52 15.95 -9.45 -23.59
N GLU A 53 16.50 -8.23 -23.62
CA GLU A 53 17.40 -7.74 -22.57
C GLU A 53 16.60 -7.41 -21.30
N PRO A 54 17.03 -7.87 -20.11
CA PRO A 54 16.37 -7.54 -18.85
C PRO A 54 16.52 -6.06 -18.48
N GLU A 55 15.38 -5.41 -18.21
CA GLU A 55 15.32 -4.03 -17.70
C GLU A 55 14.78 -4.02 -16.26
N PRO A 56 15.40 -3.28 -15.32
CA PRO A 56 14.91 -3.23 -13.95
C PRO A 56 13.55 -2.53 -13.88
N LEU A 57 12.63 -3.10 -13.10
CA LEU A 57 11.34 -2.51 -12.79
C LEU A 57 11.32 -1.93 -11.37
N GLY A 58 10.37 -1.01 -11.15
CA GLY A 58 10.20 -0.37 -9.84
C GLY A 58 9.43 -1.22 -8.81
N PRO A 59 9.21 -0.66 -7.61
CA PRO A 59 8.59 -1.36 -6.48
C PRO A 59 7.20 -1.95 -6.76
N ALA A 60 6.41 -1.32 -7.63
CA ALA A 60 5.08 -1.83 -8.02
C ALA A 60 5.14 -3.21 -8.72
N TRP A 61 6.31 -3.59 -9.21
CA TRP A 61 6.60 -4.89 -9.81
C TRP A 61 7.61 -5.68 -8.96
N ASP A 62 7.56 -5.47 -7.64
CA ASP A 62 8.40 -6.12 -6.63
C ASP A 62 9.91 -5.91 -6.82
N ASN A 63 10.29 -4.79 -7.45
CA ASN A 63 11.67 -4.53 -7.87
C ASN A 63 12.21 -5.64 -8.79
N GLY A 64 11.33 -6.20 -9.62
CA GLY A 64 11.64 -7.25 -10.57
C GLY A 64 12.30 -6.74 -11.84
N TRP A 65 12.16 -7.53 -12.90
CA TRP A 65 12.80 -7.31 -14.20
C TRP A 65 11.77 -7.46 -15.31
N LEU A 66 11.75 -6.52 -16.25
CA LEU A 66 11.03 -6.65 -17.50
C LEU A 66 11.92 -7.37 -18.52
N VAL A 67 11.41 -8.46 -19.09
CA VAL A 67 12.03 -9.12 -20.24
C VAL A 67 10.98 -9.17 -21.36
N GLY A 68 11.19 -8.35 -22.39
CA GLY A 68 10.20 -8.16 -23.45
C GLY A 68 8.91 -7.52 -22.94
N GLN A 69 7.86 -8.33 -22.73
CA GLN A 69 6.56 -7.89 -22.17
C GLN A 69 6.20 -8.62 -20.87
N VAL A 70 7.16 -9.32 -20.26
CA VAL A 70 6.94 -10.12 -19.06
C VAL A 70 7.69 -9.49 -17.90
N ALA A 71 6.97 -9.10 -16.86
CA ALA A 71 7.54 -8.69 -15.60
C ALA A 71 7.81 -9.94 -14.75
N LEU A 72 9.09 -10.21 -14.48
CA LEU A 72 9.56 -11.29 -13.63
C LEU A 72 9.95 -10.76 -12.25
N ALA A 73 9.47 -11.41 -11.20
CA ALA A 73 9.83 -11.12 -9.83
C ALA A 73 10.14 -12.41 -9.08
N ARG A 74 10.90 -12.32 -7.99
CA ARG A 74 11.12 -13.47 -7.11
C ARG A 74 9.79 -13.92 -6.52
N SER A 75 9.60 -15.23 -6.47
CA SER A 75 8.50 -15.83 -5.72
C SER A 75 8.88 -15.81 -4.24
N VAL A 76 8.15 -15.02 -3.45
CA VAL A 76 8.39 -14.85 -2.02
C VAL A 76 7.19 -15.37 -1.26
N GLY A 77 7.45 -16.28 -0.32
CA GLY A 77 6.43 -16.81 0.59
C GLY A 77 5.38 -17.72 -0.07
N PRO A 78 4.52 -18.33 0.76
CA PRO A 78 3.55 -19.34 0.32
C PRO A 78 2.36 -18.75 -0.46
N LEU A 79 2.08 -17.45 -0.34
CA LEU A 79 0.90 -16.81 -0.95
C LEU A 79 1.06 -16.46 -2.43
N THR A 80 2.29 -16.50 -2.97
CA THR A 80 2.55 -16.16 -4.39
C THR A 80 1.67 -16.97 -5.35
N GLY A 81 1.53 -18.28 -5.11
CA GLY A 81 0.71 -19.14 -5.96
C GLY A 81 -0.78 -18.83 -5.87
N TRP A 82 -1.27 -18.39 -4.71
CA TRP A 82 -2.66 -17.98 -4.52
C TRP A 82 -2.95 -16.68 -5.28
N SER A 83 -2.09 -15.67 -5.16
CA SER A 83 -2.25 -14.39 -5.87
C SER A 83 -2.36 -14.62 -7.38
N CYS A 84 -1.44 -15.42 -7.96
CA CYS A 84 -1.51 -15.77 -9.37
C CYS A 84 -2.84 -16.44 -9.73
N ARG A 85 -3.30 -17.44 -8.97
CA ARG A 85 -4.56 -18.14 -9.26
C ARG A 85 -5.77 -17.20 -9.26
N VAL A 86 -5.86 -16.29 -8.29
CA VAL A 86 -6.97 -15.32 -8.21
C VAL A 86 -6.87 -14.33 -9.38
N ARG A 87 -5.69 -13.73 -9.61
CA ARG A 87 -5.46 -12.77 -10.70
C ARG A 87 -5.66 -13.36 -12.10
N GLU A 88 -5.55 -14.66 -12.29
CA GLU A 88 -5.80 -15.30 -13.59
C GLU A 88 -7.22 -15.03 -14.11
N LYS A 89 -8.22 -15.00 -13.21
CA LYS A 89 -9.65 -14.87 -13.59
C LYS A 89 -10.36 -13.66 -13.01
N LEU A 90 -9.74 -12.97 -12.05
CA LEU A 90 -10.34 -11.80 -11.40
C LEU A 90 -10.69 -10.72 -12.43
N THR A 91 -11.91 -10.21 -12.35
CA THR A 91 -12.39 -9.08 -13.17
C THR A 91 -13.02 -8.07 -12.23
N VAL A 92 -12.56 -6.82 -12.31
CA VAL A 92 -13.05 -5.75 -11.44
C VAL A 92 -13.42 -4.57 -12.32
N PRO A 93 -14.70 -4.14 -12.35
CA PRO A 93 -15.10 -2.98 -13.14
C PRO A 93 -14.27 -1.74 -12.80
N GLY A 94 -13.68 -1.10 -13.81
CA GLY A 94 -12.88 0.11 -13.64
C GLY A 94 -11.47 -0.12 -13.09
N LEU A 95 -10.99 -1.36 -13.01
CA LEU A 95 -9.58 -1.70 -12.73
C LEU A 95 -9.06 -2.68 -13.78
N ARG A 96 -7.75 -2.62 -14.04
CA ARG A 96 -7.02 -3.67 -14.74
C ARG A 96 -6.29 -4.55 -13.72
N ILE A 97 -6.17 -5.83 -14.03
CA ILE A 97 -5.42 -6.79 -13.21
C ILE A 97 -4.27 -7.33 -14.07
N ALA A 98 -3.03 -7.16 -13.61
CA ALA A 98 -1.88 -7.75 -14.28
C ALA A 98 -2.02 -9.28 -14.27
N ARG A 99 -2.10 -9.88 -15.46
CA ARG A 99 -2.35 -11.32 -15.59
C ARG A 99 -1.06 -12.09 -15.29
N PRO A 100 -1.10 -13.14 -14.47
CA PRO A 100 0.06 -13.99 -14.28
C PRO A 100 0.42 -14.70 -15.59
N VAL A 101 1.71 -14.89 -15.82
CA VAL A 101 2.22 -15.70 -16.94
C VAL A 101 2.61 -17.06 -16.39
N ARG A 102 2.08 -18.13 -16.99
CA ARG A 102 2.47 -19.50 -16.65
C ARG A 102 3.79 -19.84 -17.31
N ALA A 103 4.62 -20.60 -16.61
CA ALA A 103 5.77 -21.23 -17.20
C ALA A 103 5.33 -22.28 -18.25
N THR A 104 6.24 -22.71 -19.10
CA THR A 104 6.01 -23.70 -20.16
C THR A 104 5.52 -25.05 -19.62
N ASP A 105 5.78 -25.36 -18.36
CA ASP A 105 5.27 -26.54 -17.65
C ASP A 105 3.87 -26.33 -17.03
N GLY A 106 3.24 -25.18 -17.29
CA GLY A 106 1.91 -24.80 -16.82
C GLY A 106 1.86 -24.26 -15.38
N ARG A 107 2.97 -24.21 -14.64
CA ARG A 107 2.99 -23.68 -13.27
C ARG A 107 3.11 -22.15 -13.26
N PHE A 108 2.68 -21.52 -12.17
CA PHE A 108 2.86 -20.08 -11.96
C PHE A 108 4.25 -19.70 -11.44
N GLN A 109 5.05 -20.68 -11.04
CA GLN A 109 6.37 -20.46 -10.45
C GLN A 109 7.38 -21.42 -11.08
N ALA A 110 8.56 -20.90 -11.42
CA ALA A 110 9.67 -21.68 -11.95
C ALA A 110 10.99 -21.15 -11.35
N ALA A 111 11.83 -22.04 -10.81
CA ALA A 111 13.13 -21.71 -10.21
C ALA A 111 13.12 -20.55 -9.19
N GLY A 112 12.04 -20.42 -8.41
CA GLY A 112 11.88 -19.33 -7.43
C GLY A 112 11.48 -17.98 -8.04
N TRP A 113 11.00 -17.97 -9.27
CA TRP A 113 10.46 -16.77 -9.94
C TRP A 113 8.98 -16.95 -10.24
N ARG A 114 8.27 -15.82 -10.29
CA ARG A 114 6.94 -15.69 -10.87
C ARG A 114 6.97 -14.63 -11.97
N ALA A 115 5.97 -14.68 -12.84
CA ALA A 115 5.86 -13.77 -13.97
C ALA A 115 4.45 -13.19 -14.10
N SER A 116 4.35 -11.98 -14.63
CA SER A 116 3.09 -11.33 -14.98
C SER A 116 3.23 -10.55 -16.28
N ALA A 117 2.14 -10.44 -17.03
CA ALA A 117 2.08 -9.59 -18.21
C ALA A 117 2.30 -8.15 -17.77
N TYR A 118 3.34 -7.52 -18.31
CA TYR A 118 3.68 -6.15 -17.96
C TYR A 118 2.64 -5.18 -18.50
N THR A 119 2.41 -4.10 -17.75
CA THR A 119 1.57 -2.98 -18.19
C THR A 119 2.29 -1.70 -17.83
N PRO A 120 2.49 -0.77 -18.78
CA PRO A 120 3.15 0.49 -18.48
C PRO A 120 2.33 1.33 -17.50
N GLY A 121 3.04 1.96 -16.56
CA GLY A 121 2.46 2.86 -15.57
C GLY A 121 3.41 3.04 -14.40
N GLU A 122 3.11 4.02 -13.57
CA GLU A 122 3.91 4.36 -12.38
C GLU A 122 3.04 4.46 -11.14
N ARG A 123 3.66 4.35 -9.97
CA ARG A 123 2.97 4.62 -8.71
C ARG A 123 2.72 6.11 -8.62
N SER A 124 1.56 6.48 -8.08
CA SER A 124 1.13 7.87 -8.01
C SER A 124 0.40 8.13 -6.71
N ALA A 125 0.51 9.35 -6.19
CA ALA A 125 -0.18 9.83 -4.99
C ALA A 125 -1.70 10.07 -5.20
N ARG A 126 -2.34 9.33 -6.13
CA ARG A 126 -3.77 9.42 -6.45
C ARG A 126 -4.59 8.65 -5.40
N VAL A 127 -4.48 9.05 -4.13
CA VAL A 127 -5.02 8.30 -2.97
C VAL A 127 -6.53 8.11 -3.06
N ASP A 128 -7.30 9.14 -3.42
CA ASP A 128 -8.76 9.04 -3.60
C ASP A 128 -9.15 8.00 -4.65
N GLU A 129 -8.45 8.01 -5.79
CA GLU A 129 -8.72 7.06 -6.86
C GLU A 129 -8.29 5.64 -6.47
N ALA A 130 -7.16 5.50 -5.79
CA ALA A 130 -6.70 4.22 -5.25
C ALA A 130 -7.67 3.68 -4.19
N ALA A 131 -8.21 4.52 -3.30
CA ALA A 131 -9.19 4.12 -2.29
C ALA A 131 -10.52 3.72 -2.94
N ALA A 132 -10.99 4.47 -3.93
CA ALA A 132 -12.17 4.09 -4.72
C ALA A 132 -11.94 2.77 -5.49
N ALA A 133 -10.73 2.55 -6.03
CA ALA A 133 -10.35 1.29 -6.66
C ALA A 133 -10.33 0.13 -5.65
N ALA A 134 -9.83 0.37 -4.44
CA ALA A 134 -9.79 -0.59 -3.34
C ALA A 134 -11.19 -1.09 -2.97
N LEU A 135 -12.19 -0.20 -2.91
CA LEU A 135 -13.57 -0.59 -2.64
C LEU A 135 -14.17 -1.47 -3.73
N ARG A 136 -13.79 -1.26 -5.00
CA ARG A 136 -14.21 -2.12 -6.11
C ARG A 136 -13.48 -3.47 -6.05
N LEU A 137 -12.22 -3.46 -5.66
CA LEU A 137 -11.42 -4.67 -5.46
C LEU A 137 -12.01 -5.53 -4.33
N ASP A 138 -12.32 -4.97 -3.16
CA ASP A 138 -12.94 -5.70 -2.04
C ASP A 138 -14.23 -6.40 -2.46
N LYS A 139 -15.12 -5.70 -3.19
CA LYS A 139 -16.35 -6.29 -3.72
C LYS A 139 -16.08 -7.49 -4.62
N ALA A 140 -15.04 -7.44 -5.44
CA ALA A 140 -14.69 -8.53 -6.35
C ALA A 140 -13.98 -9.69 -5.64
N LEU A 141 -13.19 -9.39 -4.59
CA LEU A 141 -12.48 -10.36 -3.78
C LEU A 141 -13.41 -11.13 -2.83
N ALA A 142 -14.53 -10.54 -2.41
CA ALA A 142 -15.55 -11.17 -1.57
C ALA A 142 -15.97 -12.58 -2.03
N GLY A 143 -16.00 -12.82 -3.35
CA GLY A 143 -16.39 -14.09 -3.96
C GLY A 143 -15.22 -14.99 -4.38
N GLN A 144 -13.98 -14.63 -4.05
CA GLN A 144 -12.79 -15.40 -4.41
C GLN A 144 -12.40 -16.36 -3.28
N PRO A 145 -11.74 -17.49 -3.60
CA PRO A 145 -11.21 -18.38 -2.58
C PRO A 145 -10.13 -17.66 -1.77
N ALA A 146 -10.30 -17.65 -0.44
CA ALA A 146 -9.27 -17.22 0.48
C ALA A 146 -8.04 -18.16 0.39
N PRO A 147 -6.82 -17.66 0.64
CA PRO A 147 -5.69 -18.55 0.84
C PRO A 147 -5.86 -19.36 2.13
N GLU A 148 -5.34 -20.58 2.15
CA GLU A 148 -5.30 -21.43 3.35
C GLU A 148 -3.84 -21.75 3.70
N PRO A 149 -3.32 -21.24 4.84
CA PRO A 149 -3.92 -20.23 5.72
C PRO A 149 -3.89 -18.81 5.10
N VAL A 150 -4.75 -17.91 5.59
CA VAL A 150 -4.73 -16.50 5.17
C VAL A 150 -3.55 -15.74 5.80
N SER A 151 -3.31 -16.01 7.09
CA SER A 151 -2.17 -15.54 7.85
C SER A 151 -1.04 -16.57 7.77
N VAL A 152 0.19 -16.11 7.58
CA VAL A 152 1.38 -16.95 7.48
C VAL A 152 2.40 -16.52 8.53
N ASP A 153 3.42 -17.34 8.80
CA ASP A 153 4.46 -16.97 9.77
C ASP A 153 5.43 -15.94 9.18
N ASP A 154 4.97 -14.70 9.04
CA ASP A 154 5.76 -13.54 8.64
C ASP A 154 5.42 -12.29 9.45
N ARG A 155 6.25 -11.25 9.31
CA ARG A 155 6.09 -10.00 10.06
C ARG A 155 4.80 -9.25 9.75
N PHE A 156 4.27 -9.39 8.52
CA PHE A 156 3.09 -8.66 8.09
C PHE A 156 1.83 -9.28 8.68
N SER A 157 1.76 -10.60 8.68
CA SER A 157 0.69 -11.37 9.30
C SER A 157 0.65 -11.13 10.81
N ARG A 158 1.81 -11.15 11.48
CA ARG A 158 1.93 -10.79 12.92
C ARG A 158 1.49 -9.36 13.21
N ALA A 159 1.87 -8.40 12.37
CA ALA A 159 1.43 -7.01 12.51
C ALA A 159 -0.08 -6.85 12.31
N ALA A 160 -0.67 -7.57 11.34
CA ALA A 160 -2.09 -7.52 11.07
C ALA A 160 -2.91 -8.12 12.22
N GLU A 161 -2.48 -9.28 12.74
CA GLU A 161 -3.10 -9.89 13.92
C GLU A 161 -3.04 -8.96 15.14
N ALA A 162 -1.88 -8.38 15.43
CA ALA A 162 -1.72 -7.46 16.55
C ALA A 162 -2.59 -6.20 16.41
N ALA A 163 -2.63 -5.59 15.21
CA ALA A 163 -3.44 -4.40 14.95
C ALA A 163 -4.95 -4.62 15.13
N PHE A 164 -5.43 -5.87 14.97
CA PHE A 164 -6.82 -6.24 15.17
C PHE A 164 -7.13 -6.83 16.55
N ALA A 165 -6.10 -7.20 17.32
CA ALA A 165 -6.24 -7.76 18.66
C ALA A 165 -6.30 -6.68 19.77
N ILE A 166 -5.82 -5.47 19.51
CA ILE A 166 -5.81 -4.37 20.49
C ILE A 166 -7.13 -3.60 20.55
N GLY A 167 -7.45 -3.07 21.72
CA GLY A 167 -8.63 -2.26 21.99
C GLY A 167 -8.52 -1.46 23.29
N PRO A 168 -9.58 -0.73 23.69
CA PRO A 168 -9.52 0.16 24.84
C PRO A 168 -9.18 -0.56 26.14
N GLY A 169 -8.04 -0.22 26.74
CA GLY A 169 -7.56 -0.80 28.00
C GLY A 169 -6.83 -2.14 27.86
N ASP A 170 -6.68 -2.66 26.64
CA ASP A 170 -5.89 -3.86 26.40
C ASP A 170 -4.38 -3.56 26.52
N PRO A 171 -3.58 -4.51 27.04
CA PRO A 171 -2.14 -4.37 27.02
C PRO A 171 -1.64 -4.38 25.57
N ILE A 172 -0.78 -3.42 25.24
CA ILE A 172 -0.05 -3.43 23.97
C ILE A 172 1.17 -4.34 24.15
N GLU A 173 1.15 -5.51 23.51
CA GLU A 173 2.25 -6.46 23.57
C GLU A 173 3.53 -5.85 22.97
N PRO A 174 4.60 -5.67 23.77
CA PRO A 174 5.83 -4.99 23.33
C PRO A 174 6.78 -5.91 22.56
N ASP A 175 6.57 -7.22 22.60
CA ASP A 175 7.38 -8.20 21.89
C ASP A 175 6.49 -9.12 21.08
N LEU A 176 6.35 -8.81 19.80
CA LEU A 176 5.62 -9.66 18.86
C LEU A 176 6.52 -10.75 18.27
N GLY A 177 7.71 -11.03 18.82
CA GLY A 177 8.73 -11.94 18.25
C GLY A 177 9.87 -11.19 17.52
N GLY A 178 10.22 -10.03 18.04
CA GLY A 178 11.02 -8.97 17.43
C GLY A 178 10.64 -7.70 18.15
N ALA A 179 11.55 -7.17 18.97
CA ALA A 179 11.23 -6.12 19.92
C ALA A 179 10.57 -4.92 19.22
N VAL A 180 9.36 -4.54 19.65
CA VAL A 180 8.83 -3.18 19.43
C VAL A 180 9.67 -2.28 20.34
N ALA A 181 10.92 -2.08 19.94
CA ALA A 181 11.94 -1.43 20.76
C ALA A 181 11.83 0.07 20.64
N ASP A 182 10.67 0.67 20.95
CA ASP A 182 10.55 2.12 21.12
C ASP A 182 9.27 2.50 21.89
N GLY A 183 9.44 3.30 22.94
CA GLY A 183 8.33 3.81 23.76
C GLY A 183 7.31 4.62 22.96
N LEU A 184 7.75 5.38 21.95
CA LEU A 184 6.84 6.21 21.14
C LEU A 184 5.86 5.36 20.31
N ASN A 185 6.30 4.27 19.69
CA ASN A 185 5.40 3.43 18.90
C ASN A 185 4.37 2.75 19.82
N LEU A 186 4.78 2.33 21.03
CA LEU A 186 3.86 1.79 22.03
C LEU A 186 2.86 2.83 22.53
N ASP A 187 3.30 4.07 22.79
CA ASP A 187 2.42 5.17 23.20
C ASP A 187 1.37 5.45 22.12
N LEU A 188 1.79 5.57 20.85
CA LEU A 188 0.89 5.80 19.71
C LEU A 188 -0.10 4.64 19.50
N LEU A 189 0.35 3.39 19.68
CA LEU A 189 -0.54 2.23 19.64
C LEU A 189 -1.57 2.25 20.78
N GLY A 190 -1.16 2.67 21.98
CA GLY A 190 -2.07 2.86 23.11
C GLY A 190 -3.11 3.96 22.86
N GLU A 191 -2.70 5.09 22.28
CA GLU A 191 -3.61 6.17 21.88
C GLU A 191 -4.64 5.70 20.83
N LEU A 192 -4.18 4.97 19.80
CA LEU A 192 -5.07 4.38 18.80
C LEU A 192 -6.03 3.37 19.43
N ALA A 193 -5.53 2.44 20.25
CA ALA A 193 -6.32 1.41 20.90
C ALA A 193 -7.43 2.00 21.78
N ALA A 194 -7.14 3.07 22.51
CA ALA A 194 -8.13 3.78 23.33
C ALA A 194 -9.29 4.38 22.51
N ALA A 195 -9.06 4.70 21.23
CA ALA A 195 -10.08 5.22 20.32
C ALA A 195 -10.81 4.13 19.52
N MET A 196 -10.34 2.87 19.58
CA MET A 196 -10.94 1.77 18.83
C MET A 196 -12.27 1.32 19.45
N ARG A 197 -13.18 0.90 18.58
CA ARG A 197 -14.44 0.23 18.89
C ARG A 197 -14.49 -1.12 18.18
N PRO A 198 -15.25 -2.12 18.69
CA PRO A 198 -15.44 -3.39 17.99
C PRO A 198 -16.01 -3.17 16.58
N LEU A 199 -15.51 -3.94 15.61
CA LEU A 199 -16.07 -3.97 14.26
C LEU A 199 -17.22 -4.97 14.21
N THR A 200 -18.26 -4.66 13.44
CA THR A 200 -19.48 -5.46 13.32
C THR A 200 -19.65 -6.11 11.95
N GLY A 201 -18.97 -5.59 10.93
CA GLY A 201 -18.99 -6.18 9.58
C GLY A 201 -18.35 -7.58 9.52
N PRO A 202 -18.85 -8.48 8.63
CA PRO A 202 -18.24 -9.79 8.44
C PRO A 202 -16.88 -9.67 7.75
N ASN A 203 -15.91 -10.47 8.18
CA ASN A 203 -14.62 -10.56 7.50
C ASN A 203 -14.77 -11.20 6.12
N GLN A 204 -14.02 -10.67 5.15
CA GLN A 204 -13.89 -11.19 3.81
C GLN A 204 -12.45 -11.01 3.31
N LEU A 205 -12.17 -11.53 2.12
CA LEU A 205 -10.90 -11.31 1.47
C LEU A 205 -10.77 -9.83 1.03
N CYS A 206 -9.73 -9.18 1.53
CA CYS A 206 -9.32 -7.82 1.20
C CYS A 206 -7.85 -7.82 0.72
N HIS A 207 -7.30 -6.64 0.48
CA HIS A 207 -5.93 -6.39 0.05
C HIS A 207 -5.14 -5.59 1.09
N ALA A 208 -4.01 -6.12 1.57
CA ALA A 208 -3.24 -5.52 2.66
C ALA A 208 -2.32 -4.36 2.25
N ASP A 209 -2.00 -4.20 0.97
CA ASP A 209 -0.93 -3.28 0.51
C ASP A 209 -1.21 -2.62 -0.85
N LEU A 210 -2.45 -2.16 -1.10
CA LEU A 210 -2.88 -1.85 -2.47
C LEU A 210 -2.11 -0.67 -3.09
N LEU A 211 -1.75 0.34 -2.31
CA LEU A 211 -1.04 1.51 -2.82
C LEU A 211 0.37 1.16 -3.35
N ALA A 212 0.98 0.10 -2.82
CA ALA A 212 2.23 -0.46 -3.36
C ALA A 212 1.99 -1.25 -4.66
N CYS A 213 0.86 -1.94 -4.75
CA CYS A 213 0.52 -2.88 -5.82
C CYS A 213 -0.35 -2.27 -6.93
N VAL A 214 -0.33 -0.94 -7.10
CA VAL A 214 -1.13 -0.26 -8.13
C VAL A 214 -0.28 0.72 -8.94
N VAL A 215 -0.47 0.70 -10.27
CA VAL A 215 0.15 1.66 -11.20
C VAL A 215 -0.90 2.40 -12.02
N PHE A 216 -0.58 3.65 -12.35
CA PHE A 216 -1.41 4.56 -13.12
C PHE A 216 -0.73 4.94 -14.43
N ARG A 217 -1.53 5.15 -15.47
CA ARG A 217 -1.06 5.61 -16.78
C ARG A 217 -2.10 6.55 -17.36
N GLY A 218 -1.83 7.86 -17.30
CA GLY A 218 -2.75 8.88 -17.80
C GLY A 218 -4.15 8.74 -17.17
N ASP A 219 -5.16 8.66 -18.02
CA ASP A 219 -6.58 8.48 -17.68
C ASP A 219 -7.06 7.02 -17.79
N GLU A 220 -6.15 6.08 -18.07
CA GLU A 220 -6.50 4.66 -18.10
C GLU A 220 -6.88 4.16 -16.70
N PRO A 221 -7.79 3.18 -16.60
CA PRO A 221 -8.06 2.50 -15.33
C PRO A 221 -6.77 2.02 -14.64
N PRO A 222 -6.65 2.19 -13.30
CA PRO A 222 -5.47 1.75 -12.57
C PRO A 222 -5.25 0.24 -12.72
N THR A 223 -3.99 -0.17 -12.76
CA THR A 223 -3.61 -1.57 -12.86
C THR A 223 -3.10 -2.09 -11.53
N VAL A 224 -3.76 -3.13 -11.01
CA VAL A 224 -3.29 -3.89 -9.84
C VAL A 224 -2.28 -4.92 -10.32
N THR A 225 -1.05 -4.82 -9.80
CA THR A 225 0.08 -5.64 -10.24
C THR A 225 0.19 -6.96 -9.48
N ASP A 226 -0.19 -6.98 -8.21
CA ASP A 226 -0.23 -8.19 -7.38
C ASP A 226 -1.37 -8.15 -6.35
N LEU A 227 -1.64 -9.28 -5.68
CA LEU A 227 -2.60 -9.37 -4.58
C LEU A 227 -1.89 -9.78 -3.29
N VAL A 228 -2.05 -8.98 -2.24
CA VAL A 228 -1.60 -9.29 -0.87
C VAL A 228 -2.82 -9.55 -0.01
N ALA A 229 -3.01 -10.80 0.44
CA ALA A 229 -4.23 -11.19 1.15
C ALA A 229 -4.38 -10.47 2.49
N ALA A 230 -5.61 -10.08 2.81
CA ALA A 230 -6.04 -9.69 4.16
C ALA A 230 -7.43 -10.27 4.45
N TRP A 231 -7.79 -10.44 5.73
CA TRP A 231 -9.08 -11.03 6.12
C TRP A 231 -9.83 -10.17 7.13
N HIS A 232 -10.55 -9.17 6.62
CA HIS A 232 -11.17 -8.11 7.43
C HIS A 232 -12.48 -7.63 6.81
N PRO A 233 -13.26 -6.76 7.50
CA PRO A 233 -14.51 -6.25 6.95
C PRO A 233 -14.32 -5.47 5.64
N PHE A 234 -15.43 -5.30 4.91
CA PHE A 234 -15.48 -4.50 3.68
C PHE A 234 -14.86 -3.11 3.90
N GLY A 235 -14.02 -2.66 2.98
CA GLY A 235 -13.40 -1.34 3.04
C GLY A 235 -12.00 -1.34 3.64
N TYR A 236 -11.51 -2.47 4.16
CA TYR A 236 -10.17 -2.53 4.74
C TYR A 236 -9.06 -2.20 3.72
N SER A 237 -9.21 -2.58 2.45
CA SER A 237 -8.23 -2.19 1.42
C SER A 237 -8.18 -0.68 1.21
N ALA A 238 -9.34 -0.01 1.29
CA ALA A 238 -9.41 1.44 1.20
C ALA A 238 -8.79 2.10 2.44
N ALA A 239 -9.03 1.53 3.63
CA ALA A 239 -8.41 1.98 4.86
C ALA A 239 -6.87 1.90 4.82
N GLN A 240 -6.31 0.82 4.24
CA GLN A 240 -4.87 0.70 3.99
C GLN A 240 -4.35 1.80 3.06
N VAL A 241 -5.02 2.05 1.94
CA VAL A 241 -4.66 3.13 1.02
C VAL A 241 -4.70 4.50 1.71
N ILE A 242 -5.74 4.76 2.51
CA ILE A 242 -5.90 6.01 3.26
C ILE A 242 -4.78 6.15 4.29
N ALA A 243 -4.50 5.11 5.07
CA ALA A 243 -3.43 5.13 6.06
C ALA A 243 -2.07 5.40 5.40
N ASP A 244 -1.75 4.72 4.29
CA ASP A 244 -0.51 4.95 3.55
C ASP A 244 -0.42 6.39 3.03
N GLY A 245 -1.51 6.90 2.44
CA GLY A 245 -1.60 8.28 1.94
C GLY A 245 -1.36 9.32 3.03
N LEU A 246 -1.91 9.12 4.23
CA LEU A 246 -1.70 10.00 5.39
C LEU A 246 -0.25 9.93 5.90
N ILE A 247 0.32 8.73 5.97
CA ILE A 247 1.68 8.49 6.47
C ILE A 247 2.70 9.19 5.55
N VAL A 248 2.56 9.04 4.23
CA VAL A 248 3.47 9.69 3.27
C VAL A 248 3.14 11.17 3.04
N GLY A 249 2.03 11.67 3.61
CA GLY A 249 1.63 13.08 3.48
C GLY A 249 1.04 13.44 2.12
N ALA A 250 0.54 12.46 1.36
CA ALA A 250 -0.13 12.67 0.08
C ALA A 250 -1.54 13.26 0.24
N VAL A 251 -2.17 13.06 1.39
CA VAL A 251 -3.50 13.57 1.74
C VAL A 251 -3.55 13.98 3.21
N ASP A 252 -4.55 14.79 3.56
CA ASP A 252 -4.91 15.13 4.94
C ASP A 252 -6.06 14.24 5.46
N GLU A 253 -6.36 14.34 6.76
CA GLU A 253 -7.34 13.52 7.47
C GLU A 253 -8.77 13.64 6.93
N ARG A 254 -9.10 14.71 6.20
CA ARG A 254 -10.44 14.90 5.60
C ARG A 254 -10.74 13.87 4.53
N ILE A 255 -9.75 13.11 4.05
CA ILE A 255 -10.02 11.93 3.21
C ILE A 255 -10.94 10.93 3.90
N VAL A 256 -10.88 10.80 5.23
CA VAL A 256 -11.76 9.91 5.99
C VAL A 256 -13.22 10.35 5.82
N ASP A 257 -13.49 11.66 5.87
CA ASP A 257 -14.83 12.22 5.65
C ASP A 257 -15.36 11.94 4.23
N ARG A 258 -14.50 12.05 3.22
CA ARG A 258 -14.86 11.77 1.81
C ARG A 258 -15.31 10.33 1.60
N PHE A 259 -14.83 9.40 2.43
CA PHE A 259 -15.17 7.98 2.38
C PHE A 259 -16.07 7.52 3.53
N SER A 260 -16.65 8.44 4.31
CA SER A 260 -17.54 8.15 5.46
C SER A 260 -18.79 7.31 5.12
N PHE A 261 -19.12 7.17 3.84
CA PHE A 261 -20.16 6.26 3.37
C PHE A 261 -19.78 4.78 3.48
N VAL A 262 -18.51 4.45 3.70
CA VAL A 262 -18.03 3.08 3.92
C VAL A 262 -18.25 2.71 5.38
N PRO A 263 -18.94 1.58 5.68
CA PRO A 263 -19.22 1.17 7.06
C PRO A 263 -17.94 1.05 7.90
N GLU A 264 -17.97 1.65 9.10
CA GLU A 264 -16.89 1.56 10.11
C GLU A 264 -15.49 1.97 9.58
N LEU A 265 -15.42 2.80 8.52
CA LEU A 265 -14.15 3.16 7.89
C LEU A 265 -13.19 3.84 8.85
N ASP A 266 -13.68 4.72 9.73
CA ASP A 266 -12.88 5.36 10.76
C ASP A 266 -12.14 4.31 11.61
N GLN A 267 -12.85 3.26 12.01
CA GLN A 267 -12.31 2.14 12.80
C GLN A 267 -11.36 1.24 12.01
N LEU A 268 -11.58 1.09 10.70
CA LEU A 268 -10.66 0.37 9.81
C LEU A 268 -9.37 1.17 9.58
N VAL A 269 -9.45 2.51 9.46
CA VAL A 269 -8.28 3.39 9.30
C VAL A 269 -7.40 3.37 10.56
N LEU A 270 -7.98 3.43 11.76
CA LEU A 270 -7.21 3.29 13.01
C LEU A 270 -6.38 1.99 13.03
N ARG A 271 -6.99 0.88 12.60
CA ARG A 271 -6.31 -0.43 12.52
C ARG A 271 -5.29 -0.51 11.39
N ALA A 272 -5.54 0.13 10.26
CA ALA A 272 -4.57 0.22 9.17
C ALA A 272 -3.33 1.03 9.59
N VAL A 273 -3.51 2.12 10.35
CA VAL A 273 -2.38 2.88 10.93
C VAL A 273 -1.64 2.05 11.98
N ALA A 274 -2.35 1.39 12.90
CA ALA A 274 -1.74 0.51 13.89
C ALA A 274 -0.93 -0.62 13.21
N TYR A 275 -1.46 -1.21 12.15
CA TYR A 275 -0.76 -2.19 11.32
C TYR A 275 0.57 -1.64 10.78
N ARG A 276 0.58 -0.42 10.23
CA ARG A 276 1.82 0.18 9.71
C ARG A 276 2.83 0.48 10.82
N ILE A 277 2.38 0.88 12.01
CA ILE A 277 3.25 1.04 13.19
C ILE A 277 3.87 -0.31 13.59
N TYR A 278 3.08 -1.38 13.66
CA TYR A 278 3.60 -2.72 13.94
C TYR A 278 4.55 -3.24 12.86
N VAL A 279 4.24 -3.03 11.57
CA VAL A 279 5.14 -3.41 10.46
C VAL A 279 6.48 -2.69 10.57
N ASP A 280 6.48 -1.41 10.94
CA ASP A 280 7.69 -0.64 11.17
C ASP A 280 8.50 -1.19 12.35
N ALA A 281 7.82 -1.41 13.48
CA ALA A 281 8.43 -1.93 14.70
C ALA A 281 9.04 -3.34 14.53
N LEU A 282 8.41 -4.18 13.71
CA LEU A 282 8.91 -5.52 13.36
C LEU A 282 9.97 -5.51 12.26
N GLY A 283 10.33 -4.33 11.73
CA GLY A 283 11.32 -4.18 10.67
C GLY A 283 12.76 -4.35 11.16
N GLU A 284 13.64 -4.89 10.30
CA GLU A 284 15.06 -5.08 10.61
C GLU A 284 15.87 -3.77 10.64
N ARG A 285 15.36 -2.71 10.02
CA ARG A 285 16.02 -1.40 9.92
C ARG A 285 15.06 -0.28 10.30
N PRO A 286 15.35 0.49 11.36
CA PRO A 286 14.54 1.65 11.71
C PRO A 286 14.57 2.68 10.58
N ASN A 287 13.42 3.23 10.20
CA ASN A 287 13.36 4.40 9.35
C ASN A 287 13.19 5.65 10.23
N PRO A 288 14.19 6.56 10.30
CA PRO A 288 14.18 7.66 11.27
C PRO A 288 13.07 8.69 11.03
N ALA A 289 12.47 8.75 9.82
CA ALA A 289 11.39 9.67 9.52
C ALA A 289 9.99 9.15 9.90
N ARG A 290 9.84 7.82 10.06
CA ARG A 290 8.52 7.20 10.29
C ARG A 290 7.87 7.55 11.63
N PRO A 291 8.59 7.60 12.77
CA PRO A 291 7.94 7.93 14.04
C PRO A 291 7.28 9.32 14.04
N ALA A 292 7.88 10.30 13.36
CA ALA A 292 7.30 11.63 13.20
C ALA A 292 6.04 11.61 12.32
N ALA A 293 6.04 10.83 11.23
CA ALA A 293 4.89 10.65 10.38
C ALA A 293 3.73 9.97 11.13
N PHE A 294 4.00 8.89 11.87
CA PHE A 294 2.99 8.22 12.68
C PHE A 294 2.38 9.15 13.72
N ARG A 295 3.21 9.88 14.48
CA ARG A 295 2.71 10.86 15.46
C ARG A 295 1.78 11.90 14.81
N ARG A 296 2.16 12.45 13.66
CA ARG A 296 1.32 13.42 12.93
C ARG A 296 -0.03 12.81 12.55
N VAL A 297 -0.03 11.61 11.98
CA VAL A 297 -1.25 10.93 11.53
C VAL A 297 -2.16 10.57 12.71
N VAL A 298 -1.61 9.97 13.77
CA VAL A 298 -2.37 9.63 14.98
C VAL A 298 -2.99 10.89 15.59
N SER A 299 -2.22 11.97 15.74
CA SER A 299 -2.75 13.23 16.27
C SER A 299 -3.88 13.79 15.41
N ALA A 300 -3.74 13.78 14.08
CA ALA A 300 -4.76 14.28 13.17
C ALA A 300 -6.06 13.46 13.25
N LEU A 301 -5.95 12.13 13.23
CA LEU A 301 -7.11 11.23 13.32
C LEU A 301 -7.87 11.37 14.65
N LEU A 302 -7.14 11.48 15.76
CA LEU A 302 -7.75 11.59 17.09
C LEU A 302 -8.30 12.98 17.38
N SER A 303 -7.72 14.03 16.80
CA SER A 303 -8.22 15.40 16.93
C SER A 303 -9.46 15.65 16.07
N GLY A 304 -9.53 15.07 14.87
CA GLY A 304 -10.69 15.18 13.98
C GLY A 304 -11.93 14.44 14.50
N GLY A 305 -11.74 13.32 15.21
CA GLY A 305 -12.83 12.55 15.82
C GLY A 305 -13.52 13.23 17.00
N ALA A 306 -12.83 14.14 17.69
CA ALA A 306 -13.38 14.86 18.84
C ALA A 306 -14.44 15.91 18.49
N ALA A 307 -14.61 16.25 17.19
CA ALA A 307 -15.54 17.28 16.73
C ALA A 307 -16.97 16.77 16.42
N THR A 308 -17.24 15.46 16.57
CA THR A 308 -18.54 14.86 16.16
C THR A 308 -19.26 14.06 17.26
N LEU A 309 -19.05 14.39 18.54
CA LEU A 309 -19.83 13.85 19.66
C LEU A 309 -20.70 14.92 20.33
#